data_AF-A0AAJ5SSD2-F1
#
_entry.id   AF-A0AAJ5SSD2-F1
#
_cell.length_a   1.000
_cell.length_b   1.000
_cell.length_c   1.000
_cell.angle_alpha   90.00
_cell.angle_beta   90.00
_cell.angle_gamma   90.00
#
_symmetry.space_group_name_H-M   'P 1'
#
loop_
_entity.id
_entity.type
_entity.pdbx_description
1 polymer ?
#
loop_
_entity_poly.entity_id
_entity_poly.type
_entity_poly.pdbx_seq_one_letter_code
_entity_poly.pdbx_strand_id
1 'polypeptide(L)'
;MDIESFQQCLTYIKSNNASKPIFETLLPYGSTLTGVIIGFLLNQAREWWKDRDSLKNKKKCIDEDVHRARHSMQLAVKECINILNILIIKKLPSGHNFPTGFKTPLLEEYFPAIAHTYSVQDRYILKELDTHTNHLEHLTKELSPDKGVFGFSLTTLEILNTCTTMIGMCDLLLGDQSRDNLPTLLTSLGHNNEDLLVIEIMSENAEQNNAKLKL
;
A
#
# COMPACT_ATOMS: atom_id res chain seq x y z
N MET A 1 -40.53 8.03 -84.35
CA MET A 1 -39.85 7.74 -83.07
C MET A 1 -40.21 6.31 -82.75
N ASP A 2 -39.27 5.38 -82.92
CA ASP A 2 -39.55 3.94 -83.03
C ASP A 2 -40.13 3.35 -81.75
N ILE A 3 -41.24 2.64 -81.92
CA ILE A 3 -41.95 1.91 -80.86
C ILE A 3 -41.02 0.88 -80.20
N GLU A 4 -40.08 0.32 -80.96
CA GLU A 4 -39.08 -0.63 -80.48
C GLU A 4 -38.08 0.00 -79.50
N SER A 5 -37.64 1.24 -79.77
CA SER A 5 -36.76 1.99 -78.86
C SER A 5 -37.47 2.33 -77.55
N PHE A 6 -38.78 2.60 -77.61
CA PHE A 6 -39.61 2.86 -76.43
C PHE A 6 -39.84 1.60 -75.59
N GLN A 7 -40.05 0.44 -76.23
CA GLN A 7 -40.14 -0.85 -75.55
C GLN A 7 -38.81 -1.26 -74.88
N GLN A 8 -37.66 -0.98 -75.49
CA GLN A 8 -36.36 -1.20 -74.86
C GLN A 8 -36.17 -0.33 -73.61
N CYS A 9 -36.54 0.95 -73.65
CA CYS A 9 -36.53 1.83 -72.47
C CYS A 9 -37.47 1.32 -71.36
N LEU A 10 -38.69 0.88 -71.71
CA LEU A 10 -39.62 0.31 -70.73
C LEU A 10 -39.11 -0.99 -70.12
N THR A 11 -38.41 -1.81 -70.90
CA THR A 11 -37.81 -3.07 -70.43
C THR A 11 -36.62 -2.80 -69.53
N TYR A 12 -35.80 -1.79 -69.84
CA TYR A 12 -34.69 -1.33 -69.00
C TYR A 12 -35.17 -0.73 -67.68
N ILE A 13 -36.26 0.06 -67.69
CA ILE A 13 -36.87 0.60 -66.47
C ILE A 13 -37.48 -0.52 -65.62
N LYS A 14 -38.08 -1.55 -66.24
CA LYS A 14 -38.61 -2.72 -65.52
C LYS A 14 -37.52 -3.64 -64.97
N SER A 15 -36.39 -3.83 -65.68
CA SER A 15 -35.28 -4.65 -65.19
C SER A 15 -34.52 -3.96 -64.05
N ASN A 16 -34.44 -2.62 -64.06
CA ASN A 16 -33.83 -1.84 -62.97
C ASN A 16 -34.76 -1.64 -61.75
N ASN A 17 -36.07 -1.85 -61.94
CA ASN A 17 -37.09 -1.91 -60.88
C ASN A 17 -37.34 -3.33 -60.35
N ALA A 18 -36.50 -4.31 -60.72
CA ALA A 18 -36.47 -5.58 -59.99
C ALA A 18 -36.13 -5.24 -58.54
N SER A 19 -37.10 -5.42 -57.64
CA SER A 19 -36.95 -5.26 -56.21
C SER A 19 -35.65 -5.94 -55.79
N LYS A 20 -34.62 -5.16 -55.46
CA LYS A 20 -33.37 -5.70 -54.94
C LYS A 20 -33.75 -6.66 -53.82
N PRO A 21 -33.25 -7.90 -53.82
CA PRO A 21 -33.67 -8.88 -52.83
C PRO A 21 -33.50 -8.24 -51.46
N ILE A 22 -34.52 -8.35 -50.60
CA ILE A 22 -34.54 -7.76 -49.25
C ILE A 22 -33.23 -8.06 -48.50
N PHE A 23 -32.62 -9.21 -48.81
CA PHE A 23 -31.29 -9.63 -48.37
C PHE A 23 -30.16 -8.65 -48.73
N GLU A 24 -30.05 -8.16 -49.97
CA GLU A 24 -29.04 -7.17 -50.37
C GLU A 24 -29.25 -5.81 -49.67
N THR A 25 -30.48 -5.51 -49.27
CA THR A 25 -30.79 -4.26 -48.54
C THR A 25 -30.56 -4.41 -47.04
N LEU A 26 -30.78 -5.59 -46.44
CA LEU A 26 -30.55 -5.85 -45.01
C LEU A 26 -29.11 -6.21 -44.65
N LEU A 27 -28.34 -6.78 -45.56
CA LEU A 27 -26.96 -7.21 -45.32
C LEU A 27 -26.02 -6.07 -44.87
N PRO A 28 -26.11 -4.83 -45.40
CA PRO A 28 -25.36 -3.68 -44.91
C PRO A 28 -25.77 -3.26 -43.48
N TYR A 29 -27.06 -3.34 -43.14
CA TYR A 29 -27.55 -3.02 -41.80
C TYR A 29 -27.18 -4.10 -40.78
N GLY A 30 -27.21 -5.38 -41.19
CA GLY A 30 -26.75 -6.50 -40.36
C GLY A 30 -25.24 -6.47 -40.12
N SER A 31 -24.45 -6.15 -41.15
CA SER A 31 -22.99 -6.04 -41.01
C SER A 31 -22.57 -4.83 -40.19
N THR A 32 -23.24 -3.68 -40.33
CA THR A 32 -23.00 -2.50 -39.49
C THR A 32 -23.41 -2.74 -38.04
N LEU A 33 -24.57 -3.34 -37.78
CA LEU A 33 -25.00 -3.68 -36.41
C LEU A 33 -24.03 -4.67 -35.75
N THR A 34 -23.59 -5.69 -36.49
CA THR A 34 -22.61 -6.67 -36.00
C THR A 34 -21.27 -6.00 -35.71
N GLY A 35 -20.80 -5.09 -36.58
CA GLY A 35 -19.59 -4.30 -36.36
C GLY A 35 -19.67 -3.40 -35.13
N VAL A 36 -20.83 -2.77 -34.87
CA VAL A 36 -21.07 -1.97 -33.66
C VAL A 36 -21.04 -2.84 -32.40
N ILE A 37 -21.71 -4.00 -32.42
CA ILE A 37 -21.72 -4.94 -31.28
C ILE A 37 -20.30 -5.45 -30.99
N ILE A 38 -19.57 -5.88 -32.02
CA ILE A 38 -18.18 -6.35 -31.87
C ILE A 38 -17.29 -5.21 -31.36
N GLY A 39 -17.41 -4.01 -31.93
CA GLY A 39 -16.64 -2.83 -31.49
C GLY A 39 -16.93 -2.46 -30.03
N PHE A 40 -18.19 -2.53 -29.61
CA PHE A 40 -18.58 -2.30 -28.21
C PHE A 40 -17.99 -3.35 -27.28
N LEU A 41 -18.10 -4.64 -27.63
CA LEU A 41 -17.53 -5.73 -26.83
C LEU A 41 -16.00 -5.65 -26.73
N LEU A 42 -15.32 -5.29 -27.82
CA LEU A 42 -13.86 -5.10 -27.83
C LEU A 42 -13.44 -3.91 -26.95
N ASN A 43 -14.19 -2.80 -27.00
CA ASN A 43 -13.94 -1.66 -26.12
C ASN A 43 -14.17 -2.01 -24.66
N GLN A 44 -15.27 -2.70 -24.34
CA GLN A 44 -15.56 -3.15 -22.99
C GLN A 44 -14.49 -4.12 -22.46
N ALA A 45 -14.04 -5.07 -23.29
CA ALA A 45 -12.95 -5.98 -22.93
C ALA A 45 -11.63 -5.24 -22.69
N ARG A 46 -11.32 -4.23 -23.50
CA ARG A 46 -10.14 -3.37 -23.33
C ARG A 46 -10.21 -2.57 -22.03
N GLU A 47 -11.37 -2.00 -21.70
CA GLU A 47 -11.59 -1.29 -20.43
C GLU A 47 -11.39 -2.21 -19.24
N TRP A 48 -11.96 -3.41 -19.28
CA TRP A 48 -11.78 -4.43 -18.24
C TRP A 48 -10.32 -4.81 -18.03
N TRP A 49 -9.55 -4.98 -19.10
CA TRP A 49 -8.11 -5.25 -19.00
C TRP A 49 -7.34 -4.08 -18.40
N LYS A 50 -7.64 -2.85 -18.85
CA LYS A 50 -7.01 -1.64 -18.30
C LYS A 50 -7.30 -1.47 -16.81
N ASP A 51 -8.53 -1.73 -16.38
CA ASP A 51 -8.92 -1.67 -14.96
C ASP A 51 -8.21 -2.73 -14.15
N ARG A 52 -8.09 -3.96 -14.67
CA ARG A 52 -7.35 -5.05 -14.02
C ARG A 52 -5.87 -4.71 -13.84
N ASP A 53 -5.24 -4.15 -14.85
CA ASP A 53 -3.84 -3.71 -14.77
C ASP A 53 -3.67 -2.54 -13.78
N SER A 54 -4.62 -1.59 -13.77
CA SER A 54 -4.64 -0.50 -12.80
C SER A 54 -4.75 -1.01 -11.35
N LEU A 55 -5.65 -1.96 -11.10
CA LEU A 55 -5.81 -2.59 -9.78
C LEU A 55 -4.52 -3.29 -9.34
N LYS A 56 -3.89 -4.05 -10.25
CA LYS A 56 -2.63 -4.74 -9.98
C LYS A 56 -1.51 -3.76 -9.64
N ASN A 57 -1.40 -2.66 -10.40
CA ASN A 57 -0.38 -1.64 -10.16
C ASN A 57 -0.59 -0.93 -8.82
N LYS A 58 -1.83 -0.53 -8.50
CA LYS A 58 -2.15 0.10 -7.20
C LYS A 58 -1.82 -0.84 -6.04
N LYS A 59 -2.16 -2.12 -6.14
CA LYS A 59 -1.81 -3.12 -5.13
C LYS A 59 -0.29 -3.23 -4.95
N LYS A 60 0.45 -3.32 -6.05
CA LYS A 60 1.92 -3.36 -6.03
C LYS A 60 2.52 -2.11 -5.35
N CYS A 61 1.98 -0.92 -5.64
CA CYS A 61 2.43 0.32 -5.01
C CYS A 61 2.20 0.31 -3.48
N ILE A 62 1.07 -0.26 -3.02
CA ILE A 62 0.83 -0.43 -1.58
C ILE A 62 1.84 -1.41 -0.97
N ASP A 63 2.09 -2.55 -1.62
CA ASP A 63 3.08 -3.53 -1.14
C ASP A 63 4.49 -2.91 -1.05
N GLU A 64 4.89 -2.12 -2.06
CA GLU A 64 6.15 -1.36 -2.06
C GLU A 64 6.22 -0.35 -0.90
N ASP A 65 5.12 0.32 -0.59
CA ASP A 65 5.04 1.28 0.52
C ASP A 65 5.10 0.57 1.89
N VAL A 66 4.47 -0.60 2.02
CA VAL A 66 4.57 -1.45 3.23
C VAL A 66 6.01 -1.92 3.45
N HIS A 67 6.70 -2.35 2.38
CA HIS A 67 8.12 -2.69 2.45
C HIS A 67 8.98 -1.50 2.91
N ARG A 68 8.73 -0.31 2.35
CA ARG A 68 9.42 0.92 2.73
C ARG A 68 9.18 1.27 4.19
N ALA A 69 7.92 1.20 4.65
CA ALA A 69 7.53 1.49 6.02
C ALA A 69 8.24 0.54 7.00
N ARG A 70 8.22 -0.77 6.71
CA ARG A 70 8.96 -1.80 7.47
C ARG A 70 10.44 -1.46 7.57
N HIS A 71 11.08 -1.09 6.46
CA HIS A 71 12.50 -0.74 6.46
C HIS A 71 12.79 0.48 7.36
N SER A 72 11.97 1.53 7.26
CA SER A 72 12.09 2.71 8.13
C SER A 72 11.95 2.34 9.61
N MET A 73 10.99 1.48 9.96
CA MET A 73 10.80 1.03 11.35
C MET A 73 12.00 0.23 11.85
N GLN A 74 12.59 -0.63 11.02
CA GLN A 74 13.78 -1.40 11.38
C GLN A 74 14.98 -0.48 11.68
N LEU A 75 15.14 0.59 10.91
CA LEU A 75 16.15 1.62 11.19
C LEU A 75 15.84 2.38 12.50
N ALA A 76 14.57 2.70 12.75
CA ALA A 76 14.16 3.34 13.99
C ALA A 76 14.39 2.46 15.22
N VAL A 77 14.14 1.15 15.13
CA VAL A 77 14.47 0.17 16.19
C VAL A 77 15.96 0.18 16.51
N LYS A 78 16.81 0.15 15.48
CA LYS A 78 18.28 0.23 15.64
C LYS A 78 18.70 1.50 16.40
N GLU A 79 18.10 2.63 16.03
CA GLU A 79 18.40 3.91 16.68
C GLU A 79 17.88 3.97 18.13
N CYS A 80 16.70 3.41 18.41
CA CYS A 80 16.19 3.30 19.79
C CYS A 80 17.17 2.56 20.69
N ILE A 81 17.75 1.46 20.20
CA ILE A 81 18.70 0.64 20.96
C ILE A 81 19.98 1.44 21.23
N ASN A 82 20.51 2.13 20.22
CA ASN A 82 21.66 3.02 20.38
C ASN A 82 21.41 4.08 21.47
N ILE A 83 20.22 4.69 21.46
CA ILE A 83 19.81 5.66 22.46
C ILE A 83 19.73 5.02 23.85
N LEU A 84 19.05 3.87 24.00
CA LEU A 84 18.93 3.18 25.29
C LEU A 84 20.29 2.77 25.86
N ASN A 85 21.21 2.34 25.00
CA ASN A 85 22.61 2.05 25.35
C ASN A 85 23.35 3.29 25.90
N ILE A 86 23.03 4.50 25.43
CA ILE A 86 23.61 5.75 25.96
C ILE A 86 22.92 6.15 27.28
N LEU A 87 21.61 5.96 27.38
CA LEU A 87 20.84 6.34 28.56
C LEU A 87 21.18 5.46 29.77
N ILE A 88 21.58 4.19 29.57
CA ILE A 88 21.89 3.28 30.68
C ILE A 88 23.10 3.74 31.49
N ILE A 89 24.03 4.46 30.84
CA ILE A 89 25.16 5.12 31.50
C ILE A 89 24.82 6.53 32.00
N LYS A 90 23.52 6.86 32.11
CA LYS A 90 22.96 8.13 32.60
C LYS A 90 23.36 9.37 31.79
N LYS A 91 23.64 9.19 30.50
CA LYS A 91 23.96 10.29 29.60
C LYS A 91 22.78 10.57 28.69
N LEU A 92 22.52 11.84 28.46
CA LEU A 92 21.60 12.24 27.41
C LEU A 92 22.31 12.18 26.05
N PRO A 93 21.67 11.62 25.00
CA PRO A 93 22.19 11.76 23.65
C PRO A 93 22.10 13.22 23.19
N SER A 94 23.09 13.67 22.42
CA SER A 94 23.12 15.03 21.84
C SER A 94 22.13 15.24 20.69
N GLY A 95 21.53 14.15 20.21
CA GLY A 95 20.57 14.11 19.11
C GLY A 95 20.23 12.65 18.77
N HIS A 96 19.35 12.46 17.80
CA HIS A 96 18.93 11.13 17.32
C HIS A 96 18.95 11.09 15.79
N ASN A 97 19.19 9.92 15.22
CA ASN A 97 19.19 9.68 13.78
C ASN A 97 17.94 8.91 13.32
N PHE A 98 16.77 9.21 13.90
CA PHE A 98 15.52 8.63 13.43
C PHE A 98 15.28 8.95 11.94
N PRO A 99 14.76 7.98 11.16
CA PRO A 99 14.31 8.23 9.79
C PRO A 99 13.32 9.38 9.74
N THR A 100 13.45 10.25 8.74
CA THR A 100 12.53 11.36 8.54
C THR A 100 11.30 10.91 7.74
N GLY A 101 10.11 11.26 8.23
CA GLY A 101 8.85 11.04 7.54
C GLY A 101 8.39 9.60 7.55
N PHE A 102 7.94 9.13 8.72
CA PHE A 102 7.13 7.92 8.80
C PHE A 102 5.79 8.24 8.13
N LYS A 103 5.70 7.99 6.83
CA LYS A 103 4.51 8.23 6.02
C LYS A 103 4.32 7.10 5.04
N THR A 104 3.06 6.77 4.79
CA THR A 104 2.63 5.77 3.82
C THR A 104 1.76 6.43 2.75
N PRO A 105 2.34 7.30 1.90
CA PRO A 105 1.56 8.13 0.98
C PRO A 105 0.79 7.31 -0.07
N LEU A 106 1.36 6.17 -0.51
CA LEU A 106 0.71 5.32 -1.51
C LEU A 106 -0.41 4.50 -0.88
N LEU A 107 -0.26 4.15 0.41
CA LEU A 107 -1.34 3.55 1.19
C LEU A 107 -2.51 4.53 1.30
N GLU A 108 -2.28 5.77 1.73
CA GLU A 108 -3.31 6.80 1.85
C GLU A 108 -4.03 7.08 0.52
N GLU A 109 -3.28 7.17 -0.59
CA GLU A 109 -3.82 7.53 -1.90
C GLU A 109 -4.59 6.36 -2.56
N TYR A 110 -4.03 5.14 -2.53
CA TYR A 110 -4.55 4.03 -3.33
C TYR A 110 -5.47 3.10 -2.56
N PHE A 111 -5.29 2.95 -1.24
CA PHE A 111 -6.07 2.00 -0.45
C PHE A 111 -7.58 2.22 -0.54
N PRO A 112 -8.14 3.46 -0.45
CA PRO A 112 -9.58 3.67 -0.54
C PRO A 112 -10.18 3.15 -1.86
N ALA A 113 -9.43 3.24 -2.97
CA ALA A 113 -9.90 2.81 -4.28
C ALA A 113 -9.88 1.28 -4.46
N ILE A 114 -8.97 0.58 -3.79
CA ILE A 114 -8.76 -0.87 -3.98
C ILE A 114 -9.00 -1.70 -2.71
N ALA A 115 -9.55 -1.11 -1.65
CA ALA A 115 -9.81 -1.79 -0.38
C ALA A 115 -10.62 -3.10 -0.55
N HIS A 116 -11.58 -3.12 -1.47
CA HIS A 116 -12.40 -4.30 -1.77
C HIS A 116 -11.61 -5.53 -2.29
N THR A 117 -10.37 -5.33 -2.74
CA THR A 117 -9.48 -6.40 -3.23
C THR A 117 -8.69 -7.09 -2.12
N TYR A 118 -8.69 -6.54 -0.91
CA TYR A 118 -8.00 -7.06 0.27
C TYR A 118 -8.96 -7.87 1.16
N SER A 119 -8.40 -8.80 1.94
CA SER A 119 -9.18 -9.51 2.96
C SER A 119 -9.66 -8.54 4.06
N VAL A 120 -10.65 -8.96 4.86
CA VAL A 120 -11.09 -8.15 6.01
C VAL A 120 -9.94 -7.91 6.99
N GLN A 121 -9.10 -8.92 7.21
CA GLN A 121 -7.96 -8.85 8.11
C GLN A 121 -6.90 -7.87 7.59
N ASP A 122 -6.51 -7.98 6.31
CA ASP A 122 -5.50 -7.09 5.72
C ASP A 122 -5.97 -5.64 5.76
N ARG A 123 -7.26 -5.39 5.49
CA ARG A 123 -7.83 -4.05 5.58
C ARG A 123 -7.76 -3.46 6.99
N TYR A 124 -7.93 -4.28 8.02
CA TYR A 124 -7.80 -3.84 9.40
C TYR A 124 -6.34 -3.50 9.72
N ILE A 125 -5.41 -4.39 9.37
CA ILE A 125 -3.98 -4.19 9.61
C ILE A 125 -3.46 -2.94 8.88
N LEU A 126 -3.85 -2.72 7.62
CA LEU A 126 -3.44 -1.53 6.85
C LEU A 126 -3.94 -0.22 7.48
N LYS A 127 -5.14 -0.20 8.07
CA LYS A 127 -5.67 0.98 8.77
C LYS A 127 -4.96 1.23 10.11
N GLU A 128 -4.67 0.17 10.84
CA GLU A 128 -3.88 0.26 12.08
C GLU A 128 -2.46 0.73 11.78
N LEU A 129 -1.85 0.24 10.70
CA LEU A 129 -0.52 0.65 10.25
C LEU A 129 -0.45 2.16 10.00
N ASP A 130 -1.44 2.72 9.31
CA ASP A 130 -1.55 4.17 9.07
C ASP A 130 -1.70 4.96 10.39
N THR A 131 -2.52 4.46 11.30
CA THR A 131 -2.72 5.07 12.63
C THR A 131 -1.43 5.09 13.45
N HIS A 132 -0.72 3.96 13.50
CA HIS A 132 0.56 3.85 14.19
C HIS A 132 1.66 4.68 13.53
N THR A 133 1.62 4.84 12.20
CA THR A 133 2.58 5.67 11.46
C THR A 133 2.48 7.13 11.90
N ASN A 134 1.24 7.63 12.01
CA ASN A 134 0.97 8.97 12.52
C ASN A 134 1.36 9.13 14.00
N HIS A 135 1.10 8.12 14.85
CA HIS A 135 1.52 8.13 16.26
C HIS A 135 3.05 8.17 16.39
N LEU A 136 3.76 7.37 15.61
CA LEU A 136 5.23 7.31 15.62
C LEU A 136 5.86 8.64 15.20
N GLU A 137 5.31 9.29 14.18
CA GLU A 137 5.71 10.62 13.72
C GLU A 137 5.47 11.69 14.80
N HIS A 138 4.45 11.54 15.64
CA HIS A 138 4.21 12.41 16.79
C HIS A 138 5.22 12.16 17.92
N LEU A 139 5.42 10.90 18.32
CA LEU A 139 6.37 10.52 19.38
C LEU A 139 7.80 10.97 19.08
N THR A 140 8.23 10.83 17.82
CA THR A 140 9.56 11.27 17.39
C THR A 140 9.74 12.79 17.43
N LYS A 141 8.68 13.57 17.27
CA LYS A 141 8.70 15.03 17.47
C LYS A 141 8.70 15.44 18.94
N GLU A 142 8.02 14.66 19.78
CA GLU A 142 8.00 14.89 21.23
C GLU A 142 9.27 14.45 21.94
N LEU A 143 10.18 13.76 21.24
CA LEU A 143 11.44 13.30 21.79
C LEU A 143 12.37 14.51 21.99
N SER A 144 12.28 15.13 23.17
CA SER A 144 13.12 16.26 23.56
C SER A 144 14.05 15.90 24.73
N PRO A 145 15.33 16.31 24.66
CA PRO A 145 16.25 16.35 25.80
C PRO A 145 15.68 16.98 27.08
N ASP A 146 14.76 17.93 26.94
CA ASP A 146 14.21 18.72 28.05
C ASP A 146 13.41 17.87 29.04
N LYS A 147 12.97 16.67 28.63
CA LYS A 147 12.25 15.70 29.47
C LYS A 147 13.16 14.99 30.50
N GLY A 148 14.47 15.25 30.47
CA GLY A 148 15.46 14.58 31.31
C GLY A 148 15.70 13.12 30.90
N VAL A 149 16.68 12.46 31.54
CA VAL A 149 17.13 11.10 31.15
C VAL A 149 15.97 10.10 31.22
N PHE A 150 15.18 10.16 32.29
CA PHE A 150 14.05 9.26 32.48
C PHE A 150 12.92 9.49 31.47
N GLY A 151 12.48 10.74 31.27
CA GLY A 151 11.41 11.04 30.30
C GLY A 151 11.83 10.75 28.84
N PHE A 152 13.12 10.95 28.53
CA PHE A 152 13.68 10.56 27.24
C PHE A 152 13.70 9.03 27.06
N SER A 153 14.05 8.28 28.12
CA SER A 153 14.02 6.81 28.09
C SER A 153 12.62 6.24 27.87
N LEU A 154 11.60 6.82 28.54
CA LEU A 154 10.20 6.41 28.36
C LEU A 154 9.72 6.62 26.92
N THR A 155 9.97 7.82 26.38
CA THR A 155 9.59 8.14 24.99
C THR A 155 10.31 7.21 24.02
N THR A 156 11.58 6.89 24.26
CA THR A 156 12.36 5.95 23.42
C THR A 156 11.80 4.52 23.47
N LEU A 157 11.41 4.03 24.65
CA LEU A 157 10.78 2.72 24.80
C LEU A 157 9.41 2.65 24.10
N GLU A 158 8.64 3.73 24.15
CA GLU A 158 7.35 3.81 23.44
C GLU A 158 7.53 3.78 21.92
N ILE A 159 8.52 4.51 21.40
CA ILE A 159 8.91 4.48 19.98
C ILE A 159 9.34 3.04 19.59
N LEU A 160 10.16 2.39 20.42
CA LEU A 160 10.62 1.02 20.18
C LEU A 160 9.46 0.02 20.12
N ASN A 161 8.52 0.11 21.06
CA ASN A 161 7.34 -0.76 21.10
C ASN A 161 6.43 -0.54 19.89
N THR A 162 6.20 0.73 19.53
CA THR A 162 5.41 1.09 18.35
C THR A 162 6.05 0.54 17.07
N CYS A 163 7.36 0.74 16.89
CA CYS A 163 8.07 0.22 15.71
C CYS A 163 8.03 -1.32 15.63
N THR A 164 8.21 -2.00 16.77
CA THR A 164 8.16 -3.47 16.83
C THR A 164 6.79 -4.00 16.41
N THR A 165 5.72 -3.38 16.92
CA THR A 165 4.35 -3.72 16.57
C THR A 165 4.10 -3.52 15.07
N MET A 166 4.53 -2.38 14.52
CA MET A 166 4.35 -2.08 13.10
C MET A 166 5.17 -3.01 12.19
N ILE A 167 6.38 -3.42 12.60
CA ILE A 167 7.14 -4.44 11.86
C ILE A 167 6.37 -5.76 11.83
N GLY A 168 5.77 -6.18 12.94
CA GLY A 168 4.91 -7.36 12.99
C GLY A 168 3.70 -7.25 12.03
N MET A 169 3.04 -6.09 12.00
CA MET A 169 1.95 -5.80 11.05
C MET A 169 2.41 -5.91 9.59
N CYS A 170 3.57 -5.33 9.27
CA CYS A 170 4.16 -5.42 7.94
C CYS A 170 4.55 -6.86 7.57
N ASP A 171 5.11 -7.63 8.51
CA ASP A 171 5.48 -9.03 8.29
C ASP A 171 4.23 -9.87 7.94
N LEU A 172 3.12 -9.66 8.66
CA LEU A 172 1.84 -10.31 8.37
C LEU A 172 1.28 -9.95 6.99
N LEU A 173 1.35 -8.68 6.59
CA LEU A 173 0.87 -8.22 5.28
C LEU A 173 1.71 -8.77 4.12
N LEU A 174 3.02 -8.93 4.32
CA LEU A 174 3.94 -9.45 3.32
C LEU A 174 3.98 -10.98 3.27
N GLY A 175 3.33 -11.67 4.23
CA GLY A 175 3.35 -13.12 4.33
C GLY A 175 4.69 -13.69 4.80
N ASP A 176 5.52 -12.88 5.45
CA ASP A 176 6.77 -13.31 6.08
C ASP A 176 6.45 -14.11 7.36
N GLN A 177 7.41 -14.92 7.85
CA GLN A 177 7.26 -15.55 9.16
C GLN A 177 7.11 -14.47 10.23
N SER A 178 6.07 -14.60 11.05
CA SER A 178 5.80 -13.64 12.11
C SER A 178 6.96 -13.64 13.11
N ARG A 179 7.61 -12.49 13.25
CA ARG A 179 8.61 -12.25 14.30
C ARG A 179 7.87 -11.82 15.57
N ASP A 180 7.11 -12.77 16.13
CA ASP A 180 6.16 -12.50 17.21
C ASP A 180 6.82 -12.02 18.51
N ASN A 181 8.13 -12.24 18.68
CA ASN A 181 8.85 -11.92 19.89
C ASN A 181 9.95 -10.88 19.63
N LEU A 182 10.02 -9.84 20.48
CA LEU A 182 11.08 -8.81 20.46
C LEU A 182 12.50 -9.41 20.35
N PRO A 183 12.87 -10.47 21.11
CA PRO A 183 14.14 -11.16 20.91
C PRO A 183 14.38 -11.67 19.49
N THR A 184 13.38 -12.33 18.88
CA THR A 184 13.51 -12.84 17.51
C THR A 184 13.64 -11.73 16.48
N LEU A 185 12.94 -10.61 16.69
CA LEU A 185 13.09 -9.42 15.86
C LEU A 185 14.50 -8.83 15.97
N LEU A 186 14.99 -8.63 17.19
CA LEU A 186 16.30 -8.02 17.44
C LEU A 186 17.44 -8.88 16.91
N THR A 187 17.39 -10.20 17.09
CA THR A 187 18.35 -11.11 16.47
C THR A 187 18.29 -11.03 14.94
N SER A 188 17.11 -10.94 14.33
CA SER A 188 16.97 -10.79 12.88
C SER A 188 17.53 -9.46 12.34
N LEU A 189 17.63 -8.44 13.19
CA LEU A 189 18.19 -7.12 12.86
C LEU A 189 19.71 -7.03 13.10
N GLY A 190 20.31 -8.09 13.65
CA GLY A 190 21.75 -8.18 13.94
C GLY A 190 22.15 -7.71 15.33
N HIS A 191 21.21 -7.59 16.27
CA HIS A 191 21.50 -7.20 17.65
C HIS A 191 21.87 -8.39 18.52
N ASN A 192 22.75 -8.14 19.50
CA ASN A 192 23.27 -9.15 20.42
C ASN A 192 22.42 -9.24 21.68
N ASN A 193 22.63 -10.29 22.48
CA ASN A 193 21.93 -10.48 23.76
C ASN A 193 22.19 -9.34 24.77
N GLU A 194 23.28 -8.59 24.62
CA GLU A 194 23.58 -7.42 25.45
C GLU A 194 22.57 -6.28 25.22
N ASP A 195 22.16 -6.03 23.97
CA ASP A 195 21.16 -5.01 23.63
C ASP A 195 19.78 -5.39 24.21
N LEU A 196 19.47 -6.69 24.21
CA LEU A 196 18.25 -7.22 24.85
C LEU A 196 18.23 -6.95 26.35
N LEU A 197 19.34 -7.21 27.04
CA LEU A 197 19.46 -6.92 28.47
C LEU A 197 19.28 -5.43 28.77
N VAL A 198 19.79 -4.55 27.90
CA VAL A 198 19.60 -3.10 28.06
C VAL A 198 18.13 -2.71 27.95
N ILE A 199 17.40 -3.27 27.00
CA ILE A 199 15.95 -3.04 26.87
C ILE A 199 15.21 -3.57 28.09
N GLU A 200 15.53 -4.78 28.56
CA GLU A 200 14.92 -5.36 29.77
C GLU A 200 15.16 -4.49 31.00
N ILE A 201 16.41 -4.07 31.24
CA ILE A 201 16.78 -3.21 32.37
C ILE A 201 16.06 -1.86 32.31
N MET A 202 15.97 -1.26 31.13
CA MET A 202 15.28 0.01 30.92
C MET A 202 13.77 -0.11 31.10
N SER A 203 13.17 -1.19 30.60
CA SER A 203 11.74 -1.48 30.74
C SER A 203 11.37 -1.71 32.20
N GLU A 204 12.14 -2.53 32.93
CA GLU A 204 11.96 -2.73 34.36
C GLU A 204 12.12 -1.42 35.16
N ASN A 205 13.06 -0.56 34.77
CA ASN A 205 13.22 0.75 35.42
C ASN A 205 12.03 1.68 35.14
N ALA A 206 11.45 1.63 33.95
CA ALA A 206 10.24 2.36 33.61
C ALA A 206 9.04 1.87 34.44
N GLU A 207 8.84 0.56 34.55
CA GLU A 207 7.78 -0.05 35.37
C GLU A 207 7.90 0.32 36.85
N GLN A 208 9.13 0.44 37.36
CA GLN A 208 9.41 0.84 38.74
C GLN A 208 9.48 2.36 38.93
N ASN A 209 9.00 3.17 37.98
CA ASN A 209 9.01 4.63 38.03
C ASN A 209 10.39 5.21 38.41
N ASN A 210 11.44 4.71 37.75
CA ASN A 210 12.83 5.12 37.91
C ASN A 210 13.51 4.73 39.25
N ALA A 211 12.94 3.80 40.02
CA ALA A 211 13.52 3.41 41.31
C ALA A 211 14.84 2.63 41.19
N LYS A 212 15.04 1.87 40.09
CA LYS A 212 16.17 0.93 39.91
C LYS A 212 17.44 1.65 39.47
N LEU A 213 17.33 2.45 38.42
CA LEU A 213 18.48 3.15 37.82
C LEU A 213 18.66 4.56 38.39
N LYS A 214 17.61 5.20 38.91
CA LYS A 214 17.64 6.59 39.42
C LYS A 214 18.28 7.53 38.39
N LEU A 215 17.66 7.55 37.20
CA LEU A 215 18.02 8.36 36.04
C LEU A 215 17.58 9.82 36.19
#